data_AF-A0A059CAX1-F1
#
_entry.id   AF-A0A059CAX1-F1
#
_cell.length_a   1.000
_cell.length_b   1.000
_cell.length_c   1.000
_cell.angle_alpha   90.00
_cell.angle_beta   90.00
_cell.angle_gamma   90.00
#
_symmetry.space_group_name_H-M   'P 1'
#
loop_
_entity.id
_entity.type
_entity.pdbx_description
1 polymer ?
#
loop_
_entity_poly.entity_id
_entity_poly.type
_entity_poly.pdbx_seq_one_letter_code
_entity_poly.pdbx_strand_id
1 'polypeptide(L)'
;MLWVSSRISNAPIILNVDCDMYSNNMDSVRDVLCFFMDEENGDEIGFVQFPQNFDNLTTNDLYGSSFDVINKVELHGMDNNGGPLYIGTGCFHRRETL
;
A
#
# COMPACT_ATOMS: atom_id res chain seq x y z
N MET A 1 -2.40 16.70 -6.26
CA MET A 1 -2.96 15.97 -7.43
C MET A 1 -4.41 15.53 -7.26
N LEU A 2 -4.87 15.17 -6.05
CA LEU A 2 -6.21 14.60 -5.81
C LEU A 2 -7.38 15.43 -6.39
N TRP A 3 -7.33 16.75 -6.25
CA TRP A 3 -8.32 17.70 -6.80
C TRP A 3 -8.39 17.71 -8.33
N VAL A 4 -7.28 17.50 -9.01
CA VAL A 4 -7.26 17.47 -10.48
C VAL A 4 -7.86 16.14 -10.93
N SER A 5 -7.45 15.04 -10.30
CA SER A 5 -7.98 13.71 -10.59
C SER A 5 -9.51 13.61 -10.36
N SER A 6 -10.06 14.24 -9.32
CA SER A 6 -11.51 14.23 -9.06
C SER A 6 -12.32 14.91 -10.17
N ARG A 7 -11.72 15.86 -10.90
CA ARG A 7 -12.37 16.54 -12.03
C ARG A 7 -12.22 15.82 -13.35
N ILE A 8 -11.20 14.96 -13.51
CA ILE A 8 -10.89 14.30 -14.77
C ILE A 8 -11.45 12.88 -14.80
N SER A 9 -11.00 12.02 -13.90
CA SER A 9 -11.38 10.60 -13.88
C SER A 9 -12.31 10.24 -12.74
N ASN A 10 -12.22 10.98 -11.61
CA ASN A 10 -12.96 10.71 -10.39
C ASN A 10 -12.90 9.23 -9.92
N ALA A 11 -11.76 8.57 -10.12
CA ALA A 11 -11.60 7.16 -9.75
C ALA A 11 -11.80 6.97 -8.24
N PRO A 12 -12.55 5.94 -7.79
CA PRO A 12 -12.88 5.71 -6.38
C PRO A 12 -11.69 5.22 -5.55
N ILE A 13 -10.67 4.66 -6.20
CA ILE A 13 -9.45 4.16 -5.57
C ILE A 13 -8.26 4.91 -6.16
N ILE A 14 -7.29 5.24 -5.31
CA ILE A 14 -6.11 6.03 -5.65
C ILE A 14 -4.86 5.31 -5.18
N LEU A 15 -3.95 5.05 -6.11
CA LEU A 15 -2.64 4.49 -5.80
C LEU A 15 -1.63 5.64 -5.64
N ASN A 16 -0.94 5.69 -4.49
CA ASN A 16 0.23 6.55 -4.31
C ASN A 16 1.53 5.74 -4.52
N VAL A 17 2.41 6.23 -5.39
CA VAL A 17 3.70 5.62 -5.71
C VAL A 17 4.74 6.71 -5.94
N ASP A 18 5.88 6.57 -5.26
CA ASP A 18 7.06 7.43 -5.42
C ASP A 18 7.81 7.15 -6.73
N CYS A 19 8.61 8.11 -7.18
CA CYS A 19 9.27 8.04 -8.49
C CYS A 19 10.37 6.98 -8.62
N ASP A 20 10.86 6.46 -7.50
CA ASP A 20 11.87 5.39 -7.40
C ASP A 20 11.24 4.01 -7.15
N MET A 21 9.91 3.92 -7.15
CA MET A 21 9.18 2.69 -6.90
C MET A 21 8.43 2.22 -8.15
N TYR A 22 8.30 0.91 -8.30
CA TYR A 22 7.54 0.28 -9.38
C TYR A 22 6.80 -0.98 -8.86
N SER A 23 5.73 -1.35 -9.55
CA SER A 23 5.00 -2.59 -9.21
C SER A 23 5.78 -3.81 -9.69
N ASN A 24 5.99 -4.76 -8.80
CA ASN A 24 6.67 -6.03 -9.08
C ASN A 24 5.71 -7.21 -9.34
N ASN A 25 4.40 -7.00 -9.19
CA ASN A 25 3.38 -8.03 -9.39
C ASN A 25 2.20 -7.45 -10.18
N MET A 26 1.88 -8.07 -11.32
CA MET A 26 0.77 -7.63 -12.17
C MET A 26 -0.61 -7.84 -11.51
N ASP A 27 -0.71 -8.73 -10.53
CA ASP A 27 -1.95 -9.05 -9.83
C ASP A 27 -2.24 -8.07 -8.68
N SER A 28 -1.32 -7.16 -8.32
CA SER A 28 -1.49 -6.25 -7.17
C SER A 28 -2.79 -5.46 -7.19
N VAL A 29 -3.21 -4.99 -8.38
CA VAL A 29 -4.49 -4.27 -8.51
C VAL A 29 -5.68 -5.19 -8.25
N ARG A 30 -5.65 -6.41 -8.78
CA ARG A 30 -6.73 -7.40 -8.57
C ARG A 30 -6.84 -7.73 -7.08
N ASP A 31 -5.72 -8.00 -6.44
CA ASP A 31 -5.68 -8.41 -5.03
C ASP A 31 -6.22 -7.31 -4.11
N VAL A 32 -5.91 -6.04 -4.41
CA VAL A 32 -6.47 -4.87 -3.69
C VAL A 32 -7.96 -4.74 -3.87
N LEU A 33 -8.45 -4.96 -5.10
CA LEU A 33 -9.89 -4.89 -5.36
C LEU A 33 -10.65 -5.97 -4.58
N CYS A 34 -10.05 -7.15 -4.35
CA CYS A 34 -10.66 -8.17 -3.49
C CYS A 34 -10.91 -7.66 -2.07
N PHE A 35 -10.00 -6.86 -1.51
CA PHE A 35 -10.21 -6.26 -0.18
C PHE A 35 -11.31 -5.20 -0.20
N PHE A 36 -11.27 -4.26 -1.14
CA PHE A 36 -12.25 -3.17 -1.17
C PHE A 36 -13.66 -3.61 -1.59
N MET A 37 -13.77 -4.70 -2.35
CA MET A 37 -15.04 -5.24 -2.84
C MET A 37 -15.58 -6.38 -1.95
N ASP A 38 -14.94 -6.65 -0.81
CA ASP A 38 -15.48 -7.59 0.17
C ASP A 38 -16.83 -7.09 0.70
N GLU A 39 -17.89 -7.89 0.57
CA GLU A 39 -19.25 -7.47 0.92
C GLU A 39 -19.46 -7.28 2.43
N GLU A 40 -18.64 -7.94 3.26
CA GLU A 40 -18.78 -7.91 4.72
C GLU A 40 -17.95 -6.78 5.34
N ASN A 41 -16.68 -6.65 4.95
CA ASN A 41 -15.72 -5.75 5.61
C ASN A 41 -15.13 -4.69 4.68
N GLY A 42 -15.36 -4.76 3.36
CA GLY A 42 -14.65 -3.92 2.38
C GLY A 42 -14.88 -2.41 2.57
N ASP A 43 -16.04 -2.03 3.10
CA ASP A 43 -16.39 -0.64 3.43
C ASP A 43 -15.69 -0.10 4.68
N GLU A 44 -15.16 -0.97 5.54
CA GLU A 44 -14.36 -0.58 6.71
C GLU A 44 -12.89 -0.30 6.34
N ILE A 45 -12.47 -0.72 5.13
CA ILE A 45 -11.08 -0.59 4.67
C ILE A 45 -10.86 0.80 4.05
N GLY A 46 -10.11 1.64 4.76
CA GLY A 46 -9.72 2.96 4.28
C GLY A 46 -8.60 2.95 3.25
N PHE A 47 -7.64 2.01 3.39
CA PHE A 47 -6.52 1.82 2.45
C PHE A 47 -5.91 0.42 2.58
N VAL A 48 -5.14 0.01 1.57
CA VAL A 48 -4.35 -1.23 1.54
C VAL A 48 -2.89 -0.88 1.29
N GLN A 49 -2.02 -1.17 2.26
CA GLN A 49 -0.59 -0.86 2.21
C GLN A 49 0.21 -2.08 1.78
N PHE A 50 1.04 -1.94 0.74
CA PHE A 50 2.02 -2.96 0.35
C PHE A 50 3.38 -2.73 1.04
N PRO A 51 4.15 -3.80 1.31
CA PRO A 51 5.51 -3.68 1.79
C PRO A 51 6.42 -3.01 0.75
N GLN A 52 7.33 -2.16 1.20
CA GLN A 52 8.35 -1.54 0.36
C GLN A 52 9.59 -2.42 0.33
N ASN A 53 9.95 -2.92 -0.84
CA ASN A 53 11.11 -3.79 -1.03
C ASN A 53 12.11 -3.09 -1.95
N PHE A 54 13.37 -3.02 -1.52
CA PHE A 54 14.44 -2.34 -2.24
C PHE A 54 15.35 -3.33 -2.96
N ASP A 55 15.77 -2.96 -4.16
CA ASP A 55 16.77 -3.71 -4.93
C ASP A 55 18.20 -3.32 -4.52
N ASN A 56 19.18 -4.15 -4.90
CA ASN A 56 20.62 -3.93 -4.68
C ASN A 56 21.08 -3.84 -3.21
N LEU A 57 20.38 -4.54 -2.31
CA LEU A 57 20.78 -4.65 -0.91
C LEU A 57 22.07 -5.48 -0.76
N THR A 58 22.95 -5.04 0.15
CA THR A 58 24.15 -5.80 0.52
C THR A 58 23.79 -6.97 1.43
N THR A 59 24.48 -8.11 1.29
CA THR A 59 24.26 -9.30 2.15
C THR A 59 24.37 -8.97 3.64
N ASN A 60 25.30 -8.09 3.99
CA ASN A 60 25.37 -7.50 5.32
C ASN A 60 24.60 -6.17 5.28
N ASP A 61 23.31 -6.20 5.62
CA ASP A 61 22.47 -5.00 5.72
C ASP A 61 22.79 -4.22 7.01
N LEU A 62 23.99 -3.64 7.05
CA LEU A 62 24.49 -2.91 8.23
C LEU A 62 23.67 -1.64 8.53
N TYR A 63 22.97 -1.12 7.54
CA TYR A 63 22.20 0.13 7.64
C TYR A 63 20.70 -0.10 7.79
N GLY A 64 20.23 -1.36 7.82
CA GLY A 64 18.80 -1.69 7.93
C GLY A 64 17.98 -1.19 6.75
N SER A 65 18.57 -1.12 5.56
CA SER A 65 17.93 -0.61 4.35
C SER A 65 16.90 -1.58 3.74
N SER A 66 16.87 -2.84 4.19
CA SER A 66 15.89 -3.82 3.70
C SER A 66 14.47 -3.61 4.24
N PHE A 67 14.34 -2.90 5.36
CA PHE A 67 13.10 -2.79 6.13
C PHE A 67 12.46 -4.14 6.50
N ASP A 68 13.28 -5.18 6.68
CA ASP A 68 12.81 -6.54 6.97
C ASP A 68 11.92 -6.62 8.22
N VAL A 69 12.24 -5.87 9.29
CA VAL A 69 11.44 -5.90 10.54
C VAL A 69 10.05 -5.32 10.30
N ILE A 70 9.98 -4.17 9.62
CA ILE A 70 8.71 -3.53 9.27
C ILE A 70 7.89 -4.49 8.40
N ASN A 71 8.48 -5.00 7.32
CA ASN A 71 7.79 -5.81 6.33
C ASN A 71 7.35 -7.19 6.86
N LYS A 72 8.19 -7.88 7.63
CA LYS A 72 7.95 -9.28 8.05
C LYS A 72 7.31 -9.40 9.42
N VAL A 73 7.35 -8.36 10.25
CA VAL A 73 6.88 -8.42 11.64
C VAL A 73 5.83 -7.35 11.91
N GLU A 74 6.17 -6.07 11.73
CA GLU A 74 5.30 -4.97 12.20
C GLU A 74 4.02 -4.86 11.36
N LEU A 75 4.12 -4.84 10.02
CA LEU A 75 2.94 -4.73 9.16
C LEU A 75 1.96 -5.89 9.40
N HIS A 76 2.47 -7.13 9.43
CA HIS A 76 1.65 -8.31 9.70
C HIS A 76 1.08 -8.33 11.12
N GLY A 77 1.84 -7.87 12.11
CA GLY A 77 1.39 -7.81 13.50
C GLY A 77 0.29 -6.77 13.72
N MET A 78 0.39 -5.63 13.05
CA MET A 78 -0.60 -4.54 13.12
C MET A 78 -1.87 -4.83 12.30
N ASP A 79 -1.78 -5.67 11.27
CA ASP A 79 -2.93 -6.05 10.44
C ASP A 79 -4.09 -6.62 11.27
N ASN A 80 -3.78 -7.41 12.29
CA ASN A 80 -4.78 -7.97 13.22
C ASN A 80 -5.24 -6.98 14.32
N ASN A 81 -4.74 -5.74 14.31
CA ASN A 81 -5.04 -4.70 15.29
C ASN A 81 -5.25 -3.34 14.61
N GLY A 82 -6.20 -3.27 13.69
CA GLY A 82 -6.62 -2.03 13.02
C GLY A 82 -5.85 -1.67 11.75
N GLY A 83 -4.95 -2.55 11.29
CA GLY A 83 -4.26 -2.39 10.02
C GLY A 83 -2.86 -1.78 10.15
N PRO A 84 -2.01 -1.96 9.12
CA PRO A 84 -0.70 -1.35 9.06
C PRO A 84 -0.75 0.18 8.94
N LEU A 85 0.34 0.83 9.35
CA LEU A 85 0.53 2.26 9.13
C LEU A 85 0.74 2.58 7.65
N TYR A 86 0.31 3.77 7.23
CA TYR A 86 0.70 4.33 5.94
C TYR A 86 2.19 4.73 5.98
N ILE A 87 2.99 4.14 5.09
CA ILE A 87 4.46 4.30 5.06
C ILE A 87 4.99 5.09 3.86
N GLY A 88 4.11 5.79 3.12
CA GLY A 88 4.51 6.81 2.14
C GLY A 88 4.33 6.43 0.67
N THR A 89 4.49 5.16 0.28
CA THR A 89 4.36 4.70 -1.12
C THR A 89 3.80 3.29 -1.18
N GLY A 90 3.34 2.85 -2.36
CA GLY A 90 2.78 1.51 -2.56
C GLY A 90 1.46 1.30 -1.83
N CYS A 91 0.64 2.34 -1.69
CA CYS A 91 -0.60 2.29 -0.92
C CYS A 91 -1.81 2.68 -1.78
N PHE A 92 -2.81 1.82 -1.79
CA PHE A 92 -4.10 2.08 -2.43
C PHE A 92 -5.08 2.64 -1.41
N HIS A 93 -5.61 3.82 -1.66
CA HIS A 93 -6.56 4.51 -0.77
C HIS A 93 -7.94 4.54 -1.41
N ARG A 94 -8.98 4.37 -0.59
CA ARG A 94 -10.33 4.76 -0.97
C ARG A 94 -10.36 6.29 -1.03
N ARG A 95 -10.89 6.87 -2.11
CA ARG A 95 -10.90 8.34 -2.29
C ARG A 95 -11.64 9.06 -1.17
N GLU A 96 -12.71 8.46 -0.67
CA GLU A 96 -13.59 9.06 0.33
C GLU A 96 -12.94 9.22 1.71
N THR A 97 -11.85 8.50 1.98
CA THR A 97 -11.10 8.58 3.24
C THR A 97 -9.97 9.63 3.22
N LEU A 98 -9.75 10.29 2.08
CA LEU A 98 -8.72 11.32 1.86
C LEU A 98 -9.32 12.73 1.79
#